data_AF-A0A1Z4JMT1-F1
#
_entry.id   AF-A0A1Z4JMT1-F1
#
_cell.length_a   1.000
_cell.length_b   1.000
_cell.length_c   1.000
_cell.angle_alpha   90.00
_cell.angle_beta   90.00
_cell.angle_gamma   90.00
#
_symmetry.space_group_name_H-M   'P 1'
#
loop_
_entity.id
_entity.type
_entity.pdbx_description
1 polymer ?
#
loop_
_entity_poly.entity_id
_entity_poly.type
_entity_poly.pdbx_seq_one_letter_code
_entity_poly.pdbx_strand_id
1 'polypeptide(L)' 'MQEYIENGVKLGWLIDRQNKTAYVYRADGSITQYPESATLSGEDVVPGFTLALKVLL' A
#
# COMPACT_ATOMS: atom_id res chain seq x y z
N MET A 1 5.71 1.37 -9.93
CA MET A 1 5.64 2.05 -8.62
C MET A 1 6.78 3.03 -8.42
N GLN A 2 8.02 2.67 -8.78
CA GLN A 2 9.17 3.58 -8.70
C GLN A 2 8.92 4.94 -9.38
N GLU A 3 8.45 4.97 -10.63
CA GLU A 3 8.12 6.21 -11.36
C GLU A 3 7.16 7.14 -10.58
N TYR A 4 6.16 6.58 -9.89
CA TYR A 4 5.22 7.38 -9.10
C TYR A 4 5.90 8.02 -7.88
N ILE A 5 6.74 7.25 -7.18
CA ILE A 5 7.49 7.74 -6.02
C ILE A 5 8.50 8.80 -6.46
N GLU A 6 9.21 8.57 -7.57
CA GLU A 6 10.14 9.55 -8.16
C GLU A 6 9.44 10.85 -8.58
N ASN A 7 8.17 10.78 -8.96
CA ASN A 7 7.33 11.95 -9.26
C ASN A 7 6.59 12.53 -8.03
N GLY A 8 6.99 12.15 -6.80
CA GLY A 8 6.54 12.79 -5.57
C GLY A 8 5.33 12.15 -4.88
N VAL A 9 4.88 10.96 -5.32
CA VAL A 9 3.88 10.19 -4.57
C VAL A 9 4.46 9.76 -3.23
N LYS A 10 3.71 10.02 -2.16
CA LYS A 10 4.17 9.75 -0.78
C LYS A 10 3.84 8.35 -0.26
N LEU A 11 2.74 7.78 -0.74
CA LEU A 11 2.23 6.47 -0.35
C LEU A 11 1.54 5.84 -1.57
N GLY A 12 1.90 4.61 -1.90
CA GLY A 12 1.31 3.86 -3.00
C GLY A 12 1.05 2.42 -2.63
N TRP A 13 -0.08 1.87 -3.08
CA TRP A 13 -0.44 0.46 -2.85
C TRP A 13 -0.52 -0.29 -4.16
N LEU A 14 0.19 -1.42 -4.22
CA LEU A 14 0.03 -2.42 -5.27
C LEU A 14 -0.77 -3.59 -4.69
N ILE A 15 -1.99 -3.80 -5.18
CA ILE A 15 -2.86 -4.91 -4.77
C ILE A 15 -2.69 -6.05 -5.76
N ASP A 16 -2.01 -7.12 -5.34
CA ASP A 16 -1.79 -8.31 -6.15
C ASP A 16 -2.85 -9.37 -5.84
N ARG A 17 -3.93 -9.37 -6.64
CA ARG A 17 -5.06 -10.29 -6.51
C ARG A 17 -4.71 -11.74 -6.82
N GLN A 18 -3.68 -11.99 -7.62
CA GLN A 18 -3.29 -13.36 -7.99
C GLN A 18 -2.57 -14.03 -6.83
N ASN A 19 -1.66 -13.30 -6.19
CA ASN A 19 -0.89 -13.80 -5.05
C ASN A 19 -1.55 -13.52 -3.68
N LYS A 20 -2.69 -12.83 -3.65
CA LYS A 20 -3.43 -12.46 -2.44
C LYS A 20 -2.55 -11.68 -1.44
N THR A 21 -1.79 -10.73 -1.98
CA THR A 21 -0.90 -9.86 -1.21
C THR A 21 -1.06 -8.41 -1.63
N ALA A 22 -0.62 -7.50 -0.76
CA ALA A 22 -0.48 -6.09 -1.10
C ALA A 22 0.94 -5.61 -0.78
N TYR A 23 1.42 -4.63 -1.52
CA TYR A 23 2.69 -3.95 -1.27
C TYR A 23 2.44 -2.47 -1.03
N VAL A 24 2.99 -1.95 0.06
CA VAL A 24 2.96 -0.53 0.41
C VAL A 24 4.32 0.07 0.10
N TYR A 25 4.34 1.05 -0.79
CA TYR A 25 5.51 1.83 -1.19
C TYR A 25 5.43 3.22 -0.55
N ARG A 26 6.54 3.70 -0.01
CA ARG A 26 6.62 5.02 0.66
C ARG A 26 7.63 5.93 -0.02
N ALA A 27 7.54 7.23 0.27
CA ALA A 27 8.43 8.27 -0.26
C ALA A 27 9.92 8.01 0.05
N ASP A 28 10.21 7.37 1.19
CA ASP A 28 11.57 7.03 1.61
C ASP A 28 12.16 5.81 0.87
N GLY A 29 11.38 5.23 -0.06
CA GLY A 29 11.76 4.03 -0.81
C GLY A 29 11.49 2.72 -0.08
N SER A 30 10.98 2.75 1.15
CA SER A 30 10.61 1.54 1.87
C SER A 30 9.43 0.83 1.22
N ILE A 31 9.48 -0.50 1.23
CA ILE A 31 8.44 -1.38 0.69
C ILE A 31 8.07 -2.39 1.77
N THR A 32 6.78 -2.53 2.04
CA THR A 32 6.27 -3.53 2.99
C THR A 32 5.21 -4.38 2.31
N GLN A 33 5.36 -5.70 2.40
CA GLN A 33 4.37 -6.65 1.91
C GLN A 33 3.39 -7.02 3.03
N TYR A 34 2.10 -7.09 2.70
CA TYR A 34 1.02 -7.47 3.61
C TYR A 34 0.22 -8.65 3.04
N PRO A 35 -0.24 -9.57 3.90
CA PRO A 35 -1.17 -10.62 3.52
C PRO A 35 -2.61 -10.09 3.40
N GLU A 36 -3.48 -10.84 2.73
CA GLU A 36 -4.93 -10.57 2.61
C GLU A 36 -5.65 -10.30 3.95
N SER A 37 -5.18 -10.90 5.06
CA SER A 37 -5.77 -10.69 6.39
C SER A 37 -5.46 -9.33 7.01
N ALA A 38 -4.55 -8.54 6.43
CA ALA A 38 -4.16 -7.25 6.97
C ALA A 38 -5.16 -6.13 6.65
N THR A 39 -5.09 -5.07 7.46
CA THR A 39 -5.73 -3.78 7.18
C THR A 39 -4.64 -2.77 6.90
N LEU A 40 -4.67 -2.15 5.71
CA LEU A 40 -3.79 -1.05 5.38
C LEU A 40 -4.29 0.24 6.02
N SER A 41 -3.38 1.13 6.39
CA SER A 41 -3.71 2.49 6.84
C SER A 41 -3.19 3.51 5.83
N GLY A 42 -3.81 4.69 5.79
CA GLY A 42 -3.29 5.84 5.04
C GLY A 42 -2.05 6.49 5.66
N GLU A 43 -1.57 5.98 6.80
CA GLU A 43 -0.46 6.53 7.58
C GLU A 43 -0.65 8.05 7.81
N ASP A 44 0.43 8.80 7.86
CA ASP A 44 0.37 10.27 8.00
C ASP A 44 -0.01 10.96 6.68
N VAL A 45 -0.09 10.23 5.56
CA VAL A 45 -0.42 10.78 4.23
C VAL A 45 -1.92 10.99 4.06
N VAL A 46 -2.73 10.05 4.54
CA VAL A 46 -4.20 10.15 4.59
C VAL A 46 -4.69 9.74 5.98
N PRO A 47 -4.57 10.64 6.97
CA PRO A 47 -4.88 10.31 8.37
C PRO A 47 -6.30 9.79 8.54
N GLY A 48 -6.46 8.70 9.29
CA GLY A 48 -7.76 8.06 9.57
C GLY A 48 -8.27 7.14 8.47
N PHE A 49 -7.62 7.08 7.30
CA PHE A 49 -7.98 6.10 6.27
C PHE A 49 -7.55 4.69 6.68
N THR A 50 -8.44 3.71 6.47
CA THR A 50 -8.15 2.28 6.62
C THR A 50 -8.79 1.46 5.50
N LEU A 51 -8.14 0.37 5.11
CA LEU A 51 -8.61 -0.55 4.07
C LEU A 51 -8.32 -2.01 4.48
N ALA A 52 -9.37 -2.75 4.81
CA ALA A 52 -9.27 -4.19 5.04
C ALA A 52 -9.04 -4.91 3.71
N LEU A 53 -7.88 -5.55 3.53
CA LEU A 53 -7.51 -6.15 2.24
C LEU A 53 -8.43 -7.30 1.79
N LYS A 54 -9.07 -7.96 2.75
CA LYS A 54 -10.07 -9.02 2.53
C LYS A 54 -11.27 -8.60 1.65
N VAL A 55 -11.50 -7.30 1.44
CA VAL A 55 -12.57 -6.83 0.54
C VAL A 55 -12.13 -6.76 -0.94
N LEU A 56 -10.83 -6.93 -1.22
CA LEU A 56 -10.24 -6.77 -2.56
C LEU A 56 -9.52 -8.04 -3.08
N LEU A 57 -8.90 -8.82 -2.18
CA LEU A 57 -8.09 -10.02 -2.45
C LEU A 57 -8.88 -11.32 -2.21
#